data_AF-A0A9P0D4D2-F1
#
_entry.id   AF-A0A9P0D4D2-F1
#
_cell.length_a   1.000
_cell.length_b   1.000
_cell.length_c   1.000
_cell.angle_alpha   90.00
_cell.angle_beta   90.00
_cell.angle_gamma   90.00
#
_symmetry.space_group_name_H-M   'P 1'
#
loop_
_entity.id
_entity.type
_entity.pdbx_description
1 polymer ?
#
loop_
_entity_poly.entity_id
_entity_poly.type
_entity_poly.pdbx_seq_one_letter_code
_entity_poly.pdbx_strand_id
1 'polypeptide(L)'
;MNRYTPRKRAEIVKFFYQNNLSFIRIFPGRLISKNADIAYPPWSPDLTVSDFCLLGYLKDRVFVNNHRTLKSLKDNIREEIDRIPPEMLEKVMKNILKRVHYCINAGGVHLVDIVFSV
;
A
#
# COMPACT_ATOMS: atom_id res chain seq x y z
N MET A 1 -14.44 -13.70 12.88
CA MET A 1 -15.72 -13.17 12.37
C MET A 1 -15.44 -12.36 11.10
N ASN A 2 -15.62 -12.93 9.91
CA ASN A 2 -15.28 -12.28 8.64
C ASN A 2 -16.54 -11.63 8.06
N ARG A 3 -16.66 -10.29 8.13
CA ARG A 3 -17.89 -9.56 7.71
C ARG A 3 -18.12 -9.58 6.20
N TYR A 4 -17.15 -10.03 5.40
CA TYR A 4 -17.22 -10.03 3.94
C TYR A 4 -16.68 -11.34 3.37
N THR A 5 -17.41 -11.93 2.42
CA THR A 5 -16.91 -13.04 1.61
C THR A 5 -15.85 -12.52 0.62
N PRO A 6 -14.89 -13.36 0.17
CA PRO A 6 -13.91 -12.95 -0.85
C PRO A 6 -14.56 -12.29 -2.06
N ARG A 7 -15.66 -12.87 -2.56
CA ARG A 7 -16.44 -12.30 -3.67
C ARG A 7 -16.94 -10.88 -3.41
N LYS A 8 -17.49 -10.60 -2.23
CA LYS A 8 -17.90 -9.24 -1.83
C LYS A 8 -16.71 -8.29 -1.73
N ARG A 9 -15.55 -8.77 -1.29
CA ARG A 9 -14.31 -7.96 -1.27
C ARG A 9 -13.86 -7.61 -2.69
N ALA A 10 -13.93 -8.56 -3.62
CA ALA A 10 -13.59 -8.34 -5.03
C ALA A 10 -14.47 -7.27 -5.67
N GLU A 11 -15.78 -7.29 -5.40
CA GLU A 11 -16.74 -6.28 -5.89
C GLU A 11 -16.44 -4.90 -5.32
N ILE A 12 -16.13 -4.79 -4.02
CA ILE A 12 -15.77 -3.53 -3.38
C ILE A 12 -14.45 -2.99 -3.95
N VAL A 13 -13.44 -3.84 -4.12
CA VAL A 13 -12.14 -3.46 -4.74
C VAL A 13 -12.36 -3.02 -6.18
N LYS A 14 -13.11 -3.79 -6.97
CA LYS A 14 -13.44 -3.46 -8.36
C LYS A 14 -14.17 -2.12 -8.44
N PHE A 15 -15.19 -1.90 -7.62
CA PHE A 15 -15.93 -0.64 -7.55
C PHE A 15 -15.00 0.52 -7.15
N PHE A 16 -14.18 0.34 -6.12
CA PHE A 16 -13.21 1.33 -5.67
C PHE A 16 -12.24 1.71 -6.78
N TYR A 17 -11.65 0.75 -7.50
CA TYR A 17 -10.66 1.07 -8.53
C TYR A 17 -11.28 1.56 -9.85
N GLN A 18 -12.42 1.02 -10.28
CA GLN A 18 -13.06 1.47 -11.53
C GLN A 18 -13.59 2.91 -11.43
N ASN A 19 -14.16 3.30 -10.28
CA ASN A 19 -14.61 4.67 -10.05
C ASN A 19 -13.46 5.64 -9.75
N ASN A 20 -12.26 5.11 -9.47
CA ASN A 20 -11.08 5.90 -9.12
C ASN A 20 -9.87 5.58 -10.02
N LEU A 21 -10.04 5.19 -11.28
CA LEU A 21 -8.91 5.01 -12.22
C LEU A 21 -8.11 6.30 -12.45
N SER A 22 -8.68 7.45 -12.08
CA SER A 22 -8.02 8.75 -11.99
C SER A 22 -7.15 8.94 -10.74
N PHE A 23 -7.08 7.97 -9.82
CA PHE A 23 -6.30 8.01 -8.58
C PHE A 23 -4.79 8.16 -8.80
N ILE A 24 -4.29 7.77 -9.99
CA ILE A 24 -2.90 8.01 -10.41
C ILE A 24 -2.65 9.49 -10.75
N ARG A 25 -3.70 10.27 -11.02
CA ARG A 25 -3.61 11.73 -11.15
C ARG A 25 -3.70 12.38 -9.77
N ILE A 26 -2.56 12.34 -9.07
CA ILE A 26 -2.04 13.42 -8.23
C ILE A 26 -3.04 13.94 -7.19
N PHE A 27 -3.11 13.27 -6.04
CA PHE A 27 -3.78 13.67 -4.80
C PHE A 27 -4.02 15.18 -4.60
N PRO A 28 -5.29 15.65 -4.70
CA PRO A 28 -5.68 16.84 -3.95
C PRO A 28 -7.04 16.59 -3.28
N GLY A 29 -7.03 16.34 -1.96
CA GLY A 29 -8.23 16.45 -1.14
C GLY A 29 -9.16 15.23 -1.02
N ARG A 30 -8.72 14.01 -1.31
CA ARG A 30 -9.55 12.80 -1.11
C ARG A 30 -8.96 11.91 -0.03
N LEU A 31 -9.44 12.11 1.20
CA LEU A 31 -9.20 11.21 2.33
C LEU A 31 -9.70 9.82 1.96
N ILE A 32 -8.88 8.81 2.21
CA ILE A 32 -9.25 7.41 2.04
C ILE A 32 -9.44 6.85 3.44
N SER A 33 -10.70 6.63 3.80
CA SER A 33 -11.06 6.13 5.12
C SER A 33 -12.33 5.32 5.02
N LYS A 34 -12.59 4.52 6.04
CA LYS A 34 -13.82 3.72 6.17
C LYS A 34 -15.09 4.56 6.05
N ASN A 35 -15.01 5.84 6.43
CA ASN A 35 -16.13 6.79 6.43
C ASN A 35 -15.87 8.03 5.55
N ALA A 36 -14.91 7.97 4.63
CA ALA A 36 -14.72 9.05 3.67
C ALA A 36 -15.69 8.92 2.50
N ASP A 37 -15.76 9.96 1.67
CA ASP A 37 -16.51 9.97 0.40
C ASP A 37 -16.17 8.75 -0.48
N ILE A 38 -14.95 8.26 -0.35
CA ILE A 38 -14.48 7.03 -0.98
C ILE A 38 -14.14 6.01 0.11
N ALA A 39 -15.03 5.03 0.29
CA ALA A 39 -14.83 3.95 1.25
C ALA A 39 -13.70 3.00 0.79
N TYR A 40 -12.66 2.88 1.60
CA TYR A 40 -11.57 1.93 1.35
C TYR A 40 -12.03 0.48 1.58
N PRO A 41 -11.64 -0.49 0.73
CA PRO A 41 -11.94 -1.89 0.97
C PRO A 41 -11.40 -2.36 2.33
N PRO A 42 -12.21 -3.05 3.15
CA PRO A 42 -11.76 -3.54 4.44
C PRO A 42 -10.67 -4.61 4.28
N TRP A 43 -9.66 -4.53 5.14
CA TRP A 43 -8.59 -5.54 5.29
C TRP A 43 -7.74 -5.73 4.04
N SER A 44 -7.43 -4.63 3.34
CA SER A 44 -6.63 -4.66 2.12
C SER A 44 -5.28 -3.92 2.29
N PRO A 45 -4.40 -4.37 3.20
CA PRO A 45 -3.05 -3.82 3.30
C PRO A 45 -2.25 -4.03 2.01
N ASP A 46 -2.57 -5.09 1.26
CA ASP A 46 -1.97 -5.41 -0.03
C ASP A 46 -2.20 -4.35 -1.13
N LEU A 47 -3.11 -3.40 -0.88
CA LEU A 47 -3.49 -2.33 -1.80
C LEU A 47 -2.97 -0.94 -1.36
N THR A 48 -2.38 -0.84 -0.16
CA THR A 48 -1.76 0.39 0.36
C THR A 48 -0.26 0.35 0.16
N VAL A 49 0.31 1.29 -0.60
CA VAL A 49 1.77 1.40 -0.82
C VAL A 49 2.56 1.40 0.49
N SER A 50 2.06 2.15 1.47
CA SER A 50 2.69 2.23 2.78
C SER A 50 2.79 0.85 3.43
N ASP A 51 1.71 0.07 3.39
CA ASP A 51 1.60 -1.19 4.11
C ASP A 51 2.40 -2.31 3.42
N PHE A 52 2.29 -2.47 2.10
CA PHE A 52 2.95 -3.59 1.41
C PHE A 52 4.41 -3.30 1.02
N CYS A 53 4.85 -2.04 0.97
CA CYS A 53 6.20 -1.69 0.51
C CYS A 53 6.96 -0.86 1.53
N LEU A 54 6.51 0.37 1.83
CA LEU A 54 7.30 1.33 2.60
C LEU A 54 7.61 0.84 4.01
N LEU A 55 6.62 0.29 4.73
CA LEU A 55 6.82 -0.20 6.08
C LEU A 55 7.75 -1.40 6.15
N GLY A 56 7.69 -2.32 5.19
CA GLY A 56 8.62 -3.45 5.10
C GLY A 56 10.04 -2.97 4.81
N TYR A 57 10.18 -2.13 3.78
CA TYR A 57 11.46 -1.54 3.37
C TYR A 57 12.16 -0.77 4.50
N LEU A 58 11.41 0.09 5.20
CA LEU A 58 11.98 0.89 6.29
C LEU A 58 12.33 0.01 7.49
N LYS A 59 11.54 -1.02 7.80
CA LYS A 59 11.88 -1.92 8.92
C LYS A 59 13.23 -2.60 8.69
N ASP A 60 13.45 -3.12 7.49
CA ASP A 60 14.67 -3.85 7.17
C ASP A 60 15.93 -2.98 7.19
N ARG A 61 15.80 -1.66 7.03
CA ARG A 61 16.93 -0.71 6.98
C ARG A 61 17.12 0.09 8.26
N VAL A 62 16.02 0.58 8.82
CA VAL A 62 16.06 1.43 10.02
C VAL A 62 16.53 0.60 11.23
N PHE A 63 16.10 -0.65 11.35
CA PHE A 63 16.45 -1.49 12.51
C PHE A 63 17.78 -2.26 12.37
N VAL A 64 18.54 -2.07 11.28
CA VAL A 64 19.93 -2.56 11.19
C VAL A 64 20.78 -1.90 12.27
N ASN A 65 20.52 -0.62 12.52
CA ASN A 65 21.22 0.16 13.53
C ASN A 65 20.50 0.04 14.87
N ASN A 66 21.26 -0.19 15.96
CA ASN A 66 20.69 -0.23 17.30
C ASN A 66 20.58 1.19 17.87
N HIS A 67 19.43 1.82 17.67
CA HIS A 67 19.16 3.19 18.13
C HIS A 67 18.96 3.26 19.64
N ARG A 68 19.82 4.02 20.34
CA ARG A 68 19.72 4.25 21.80
C ARG A 68 18.83 5.42 22.19
N THR A 69 18.43 6.26 21.23
CA THR A 69 17.60 7.44 21.47
C THR A 69 16.53 7.59 20.40
N LEU A 70 15.38 8.18 20.78
CA LEU A 70 14.29 8.48 19.86
C LEU A 70 14.73 9.46 18.75
N LYS A 71 15.64 10.38 19.05
CA LYS A 71 16.17 11.33 18.07
C LYS A 71 16.93 10.58 16.96
N SER A 72 17.86 9.70 17.34
CA SER A 72 18.62 8.89 16.38
C SER A 72 17.72 8.02 15.49
N LEU A 73 16.65 7.44 16.08
CA LEU A 73 15.68 6.67 15.30
C LEU A 73 14.94 7.54 14.28
N LYS A 74 14.45 8.72 14.70
CA LYS A 74 13.75 9.65 13.80
C LYS A 74 14.65 10.16 12.69
N ASP A 75 15.91 10.44 12.98
CA ASP A 75 16.87 10.93 11.99
C ASP A 75 17.20 9.83 10.98
N ASN A 76 17.41 8.58 11.43
CA ASN A 76 17.62 7.45 10.52
C ASN A 76 16.41 7.16 9.62
N ILE A 77 15.17 7.28 10.15
CA ILE A 77 13.96 7.15 9.33
C ILE A 77 13.95 8.20 8.20
N ARG A 78 14.31 9.45 8.50
CA ARG A 78 14.35 10.51 7.48
C ARG A 78 15.43 10.24 6.44
N GLU A 79 16.63 9.87 6.88
CA GLU A 79 17.72 9.51 5.96
C GLU A 79 17.34 8.35 5.03
N GLU A 80 16.73 7.29 5.55
CA GLU A 80 16.29 6.16 4.72
C GLU A 80 15.16 6.54 3.77
N ILE A 81 14.26 7.45 4.16
CA ILE A 81 13.23 7.99 3.26
C ILE A 81 13.87 8.82 2.14
N ASP A 82 14.82 9.70 2.47
CA ASP A 82 15.51 10.57 1.51
C ASP A 82 16.37 9.76 0.52
N ARG A 83 16.79 8.55 0.91
CA ARG A 83 17.51 7.61 0.04
C ARG A 83 16.61 6.85 -0.94
N ILE A 84 15.28 6.95 -0.85
CA ILE A 84 14.38 6.24 -1.75
C ILE A 84 14.45 6.90 -3.14
N PRO A 85 14.93 6.17 -4.17
CA PRO A 85 15.05 6.75 -5.50
C PRO A 85 13.66 6.88 -6.16
N PRO A 86 13.42 7.95 -6.96
CA PRO A 86 12.14 8.13 -7.65
C PRO A 86 11.73 6.93 -8.52
N GLU A 87 12.70 6.23 -9.12
CA GLU A 87 12.49 5.04 -9.94
C GLU A 87 11.87 3.88 -9.13
N MET A 88 12.22 3.77 -7.85
CA MET A 88 11.60 2.80 -6.95
C MET A 88 10.12 3.15 -6.70
N LEU A 89 9.80 4.43 -6.50
CA LEU A 89 8.42 4.88 -6.36
C LEU A 89 7.61 4.58 -7.62
N GLU A 90 8.16 4.79 -8.82
CA GLU A 90 7.49 4.41 -10.06
C GLU A 90 7.20 2.92 -10.17
N LYS A 91 8.18 2.07 -9.82
CA LYS A 91 7.99 0.60 -9.79
C LYS A 91 6.86 0.22 -8.84
N VAL A 92 6.85 0.81 -7.64
CA VAL A 92 5.82 0.57 -6.62
C VAL A 92 4.44 1.00 -7.11
N MET A 93 4.32 2.17 -7.72
CA MET A 93 3.06 2.66 -8.29
C MET A 93 2.53 1.75 -9.41
N LYS A 94 3.42 1.28 -10.31
CA LYS A 94 3.07 0.30 -11.34
C LYS A 94 2.63 -1.04 -10.74
N ASN A 95 3.21 -1.45 -9.61
CA ASN A 95 2.86 -2.68 -8.92
C ASN A 95 1.50 -2.62 -8.22
N ILE A 96 1.05 -1.45 -7.75
CA ILE A 96 -0.32 -1.31 -7.21
C ILE A 96 -1.34 -1.74 -8.27
N LEU A 97 -1.22 -1.23 -9.49
CA LEU A 97 -2.15 -1.58 -10.57
C LEU A 97 -2.19 -3.09 -10.80
N LYS A 98 -1.03 -3.75 -10.82
CA LYS A 98 -0.96 -5.22 -10.94
C LYS A 98 -1.65 -5.94 -9.78
N ARG A 99 -1.42 -5.50 -8.54
CA ARG A 99 -2.05 -6.06 -7.33
C ARG A 99 -3.56 -5.92 -7.35
N VAL A 100 -4.06 -4.79 -7.86
CA VAL A 100 -5.50 -4.54 -8.04
C VAL A 100 -6.10 -5.49 -9.05
N HIS A 101 -5.49 -5.58 -10.24
CA HIS A 101 -5.94 -6.50 -11.28
C HIS A 101 -5.96 -7.94 -10.77
N TYR A 102 -4.92 -8.36 -10.04
CA TYR A 102 -4.88 -9.68 -9.44
C TYR A 102 -5.98 -9.85 -8.38
N CYS A 103 -6.20 -8.89 -7.49
CA CYS A 103 -7.24 -8.96 -6.46
C CYS A 103 -8.64 -9.11 -7.08
N ILE A 104 -8.91 -8.41 -8.18
CA ILE A 104 -10.16 -8.54 -8.94
C ILE A 104 -10.27 -9.94 -9.56
N ASN A 105 -9.22 -10.40 -10.26
CA ASN A 105 -9.22 -11.69 -10.95
C ASN A 105 -9.27 -12.89 -10.00
N ALA A 106 -8.64 -12.78 -8.83
CA ALA A 106 -8.63 -13.80 -7.80
C ALA A 106 -9.92 -13.78 -6.93
N GLY A 107 -10.90 -12.94 -7.27
CA GLY A 107 -12.17 -12.88 -6.54
C GLY A 107 -12.01 -12.41 -5.10
N GLY A 108 -11.12 -11.45 -4.84
CA GLY A 108 -10.98 -10.76 -3.55
C GLY A 108 -10.37 -11.59 -2.42
N VAL A 109 -9.71 -12.70 -2.76
CA VAL A 109 -8.84 -13.45 -1.85
C VAL A 109 -7.57 -12.66 -1.52
N HIS A 110 -6.88 -13.06 -0.47
CA HIS A 110 -5.61 -12.45 -0.07
C HIS A 110 -4.56 -12.64 -1.16
N LEU A 111 -3.77 -11.59 -1.41
CA LEU A 111 -2.66 -11.63 -2.34
C LEU A 111 -1.50 -12.37 -1.66
N VAL A 112 -1.13 -13.54 -2.17
CA VAL A 112 0.10 -14.23 -1.73
C VAL A 112 1.28 -13.37 -2.17
N ASP A 113 2.27 -13.20 -1.28
CA ASP A 113 3.43 -12.32 -1.41
C ASP A 113 3.95 -12.22 -2.86
N ILE A 114 3.51 -11.17 -3.56
CA ILE A 114 4.19 -10.74 -4.78
C ILE A 114 5.51 -10.14 -4.29
N VAL A 115 6.53 -11.00 -4.24
CA VAL A 115 7.89 -10.68 -3.82
C VAL A 115 8.33 -9.42 -4.57
N PHE A 116 8.54 -8.34 -3.81
CA PHE A 116 9.20 -7.15 -4.32
C PHE A 116 10.68 -7.48 -4.50
N SER A 117 11.11 -7.75 -5.72
CA SER A 117 12.51 -7.59 -6.10
C SER A 117 12.74 -6.10 -6.41
N VAL A 118 13.48 -5.43 -5.52
CA VAL A 118 13.93 -4.04 -5.69
C VAL A 118 14.98 -3.98 -6.80
#